data_AF-A0A972DZU8-F1
#
_entry.id   AF-A0A972DZU8-F1
#
_cell.length_a   1.000
_cell.length_b   1.000
_cell.length_c   1.000
_cell.angle_alpha   90.00
_cell.angle_beta   90.00
_cell.angle_gamma   90.00
#
_symmetry.space_group_name_H-M   'P 1'
#
loop_
_entity.id
_entity.type
_entity.pdbx_description
1 polymer ?
#
loop_
_entity_poly.entity_id
_entity_poly.type
_entity_poly.pdbx_seq_one_letter_code
_entity_poly.pdbx_strand_id
1 'polypeptide(L)'
;MKANRGFTLVEILIVVVILGILAAIVVPQFTQASTEAKVSSSLSSLQSLRSQIELYRIQHNDNVPTLADFEDAMTMCSNAALSGDGYVEVEGRDKAVYPYGPYMQILPVNPWNNQRGVAAAGGANNGWIYDQDTGAMYLDATCLDDEDDAAVLASLKAGDALVPEEEEG
;
A
#
# COMPACT_ATOMS: atom_id res chain seq x y z
N MET A 1 -43.56 -39.18 -27.78
CA MET A 1 -43.20 -39.05 -26.35
C MET A 1 -41.70 -38.79 -26.29
N LYS A 2 -41.27 -37.61 -25.81
CA LYS A 2 -39.83 -37.29 -25.66
C LYS A 2 -39.27 -38.09 -24.49
N ALA A 3 -38.26 -38.92 -24.74
CA ALA A 3 -37.53 -39.61 -23.68
C ALA A 3 -36.65 -38.59 -22.94
N ASN A 4 -37.01 -38.27 -21.70
CA ASN A 4 -36.13 -37.51 -20.81
C ASN A 4 -35.00 -38.43 -20.38
N ARG A 5 -33.81 -38.25 -21.00
CA ARG A 5 -32.57 -38.87 -20.55
C ARG A 5 -32.18 -38.16 -19.24
N GLY A 6 -32.36 -38.84 -18.11
CA GLY A 6 -31.89 -38.37 -16.82
C GLY A 6 -30.37 -38.50 -16.72
N PHE A 7 -29.72 -37.53 -16.06
CA PHE A 7 -28.31 -37.60 -15.68
C PHE A 7 -28.06 -38.83 -14.79
N THR A 8 -26.95 -39.52 -15.03
CA THR A 8 -26.54 -40.63 -14.17
C THR A 8 -25.74 -40.13 -12.96
N LEU A 9 -25.89 -40.77 -11.81
CA LEU A 9 -25.12 -40.42 -10.61
C LEU A 9 -23.61 -40.57 -10.83
N VAL A 10 -23.20 -41.56 -11.63
CA VAL A 10 -21.79 -41.82 -11.97
C VAL A 10 -21.18 -40.67 -12.76
N GLU A 11 -21.96 -40.06 -13.64
CA GLU A 11 -21.53 -38.93 -14.49
C GLU A 11 -21.33 -37.66 -13.68
N ILE A 12 -22.14 -37.43 -12.65
CA ILE A 12 -21.88 -36.33 -11.70
C ILE A 12 -20.68 -36.67 -10.80
N LEU A 13 -20.51 -37.92 -10.38
CA LEU A 13 -19.41 -38.34 -9.51
C LEU A 13 -18.03 -38.14 -10.17
N ILE A 14 -17.85 -38.54 -11.43
CA ILE A 14 -16.57 -38.34 -12.12
C ILE A 14 -16.26 -36.86 -12.33
N VAL A 15 -17.27 -36.04 -12.60
CA VAL A 15 -17.10 -34.59 -12.79
C VAL A 15 -16.60 -33.92 -11.51
N VAL A 16 -17.21 -34.20 -10.36
CA VAL A 16 -16.77 -33.60 -9.09
C VAL A 16 -15.38 -34.08 -8.67
N VAL A 17 -15.01 -35.34 -9.00
CA VAL A 17 -13.66 -35.85 -8.76
C VAL A 17 -12.62 -35.10 -9.59
N ILE A 18 -12.88 -34.90 -10.88
CA ILE A 18 -11.96 -34.15 -11.75
C ILE A 18 -11.87 -32.68 -11.30
N LEU A 19 -12.99 -32.04 -10.97
CA LEU A 19 -13.00 -30.67 -10.44
C LEU A 19 -12.23 -30.57 -9.11
N GLY A 20 -12.32 -31.58 -8.24
CA GLY A 20 -11.56 -31.64 -6.99
C GLY A 20 -10.05 -31.71 -7.20
N ILE A 21 -9.58 -32.53 -8.16
CA ILE A 21 -8.15 -32.63 -8.49
C ILE A 21 -7.63 -31.31 -9.06
N LEU A 22 -8.38 -30.69 -9.98
CA LEU A 22 -7.99 -29.41 -10.56
C LEU A 22 -7.95 -28.29 -9.49
N ALA A 23 -8.94 -28.23 -8.61
CA ALA A 23 -8.98 -27.25 -7.54
C ALA A 23 -7.78 -27.37 -6.59
N ALA A 24 -7.36 -28.60 -6.24
CA ALA A 24 -6.24 -28.84 -5.34
C ALA A 24 -4.90 -28.30 -5.87
N ILE A 25 -4.71 -28.26 -7.19
CA ILE A 25 -3.50 -27.72 -7.82
C ILE A 25 -3.59 -26.19 -8.00
N VAL A 26 -4.76 -25.71 -8.45
CA VAL A 26 -4.93 -24.31 -8.84
C VAL A 26 -5.00 -23.37 -7.63
N VAL A 27 -5.66 -23.77 -6.54
CA VAL A 27 -5.83 -22.92 -5.35
C VAL A 27 -4.50 -22.47 -4.73
N PRO A 28 -3.53 -23.35 -4.38
CA PRO A 28 -2.28 -22.89 -3.77
C PRO A 28 -1.46 -22.00 -4.72
N GLN A 29 -1.45 -22.31 -6.02
CA GLN A 29 -0.77 -21.50 -7.02
C GLN A 29 -1.38 -20.09 -7.12
N PHE A 30 -2.71 -20.00 -7.10
CA PHE A 30 -3.40 -18.71 -7.17
C PHE A 30 -3.12 -17.86 -5.93
N THR A 31 -3.14 -18.46 -4.73
CA THR A 31 -2.81 -17.76 -3.48
C THR A 31 -1.40 -17.18 -3.53
N GLN A 32 -0.40 -17.96 -3.94
CA GLN A 32 0.98 -17.49 -4.04
C GLN A 32 1.12 -16.33 -5.05
N ALA A 33 0.55 -16.47 -6.25
CA ALA A 33 0.58 -15.42 -7.26
C ALA A 33 -0.13 -14.14 -6.79
N SER A 34 -1.22 -14.27 -6.01
CA SER A 34 -1.90 -13.13 -5.42
C SER A 34 -1.02 -12.41 -4.38
N THR A 35 -0.31 -13.15 -3.53
CA THR A 35 0.63 -12.59 -2.56
C THR A 35 1.80 -11.88 -3.24
N GLU A 36 2.41 -12.48 -4.26
CA GLU A 36 3.48 -11.85 -5.04
C GLU A 36 3.01 -10.55 -5.72
N ALA A 37 1.77 -10.53 -6.24
CA ALA A 37 1.18 -9.33 -6.81
C ALA A 37 1.00 -8.23 -5.75
N LYS A 38 0.58 -8.58 -4.52
CA LYS A 38 0.48 -7.61 -3.41
C LYS A 38 1.84 -7.02 -3.05
N VAL A 39 2.87 -7.86 -2.88
CA VAL A 39 4.24 -7.40 -2.61
C VAL A 39 4.72 -6.41 -3.67
N SER A 40 4.60 -6.79 -4.94
CA SER A 40 5.03 -5.94 -6.07
C SER A 40 4.25 -4.61 -6.12
N SER A 41 2.93 -4.66 -5.95
CA SER A 41 2.06 -3.47 -5.93
C SER A 41 2.46 -2.48 -4.84
N SER A 42 2.86 -2.98 -3.69
CA SER A 42 3.21 -2.14 -2.55
C SER A 42 4.59 -1.54 -2.65
N LEU A 43 5.57 -2.30 -3.15
CA LEU A 43 6.88 -1.74 -3.49
C LEU A 43 6.73 -0.62 -4.52
N SER A 44 5.90 -0.82 -5.55
CA SER A 44 5.62 0.22 -6.55
C SER A 44 4.91 1.44 -5.94
N SER A 45 3.94 1.22 -5.05
CA SER A 45 3.23 2.30 -4.35
C SER A 45 4.16 3.10 -3.43
N LEU A 46 5.04 2.43 -2.70
CA LEU A 46 6.06 3.07 -1.85
C LEU A 46 7.06 3.88 -2.68
N GLN A 47 7.54 3.35 -3.80
CA GLN A 47 8.43 4.09 -4.71
C GLN A 47 7.76 5.35 -5.22
N SER A 48 6.48 5.27 -5.59
CA SER A 48 5.71 6.43 -6.00
C SER A 48 5.58 7.44 -4.85
N LEU A 49 5.18 7.01 -3.65
CA LEU A 49 5.06 7.89 -2.48
C LEU A 49 6.38 8.59 -2.15
N ARG A 50 7.48 7.84 -2.04
CA ARG A 50 8.82 8.36 -1.76
C ARG A 50 9.27 9.39 -2.80
N SER A 51 9.03 9.11 -4.08
CA SER A 51 9.34 10.06 -5.17
C SER A 51 8.55 11.37 -5.02
N GLN A 52 7.28 11.30 -4.63
CA GLN A 52 6.45 12.49 -4.48
C GLN A 52 6.81 13.30 -3.23
N ILE A 53 7.15 12.64 -2.13
CA ILE A 53 7.68 13.30 -0.92
C ILE A 53 9.01 14.00 -1.22
N GLU A 54 9.91 13.38 -1.98
CA GLU A 54 11.17 14.00 -2.36
C GLU A 54 10.96 15.23 -3.28
N LEU A 55 10.01 15.14 -4.23
CA LEU A 55 9.64 16.30 -5.04
C LEU A 55 9.06 17.43 -4.20
N TYR A 56 8.24 17.10 -3.19
CA TYR A 56 7.73 18.09 -2.23
C TYR A 56 8.88 18.75 -1.48
N ARG A 57 9.81 17.96 -0.96
CA ARG A 57 10.97 18.43 -0.21
C ARG A 57 11.82 19.42 -1.01
N ILE A 58 12.09 19.12 -2.28
CA ILE A 58 12.85 20.00 -3.18
C ILE A 58 12.12 21.33 -3.42
N GLN A 59 10.80 21.30 -3.55
CA GLN A 59 10.00 22.51 -3.83
C GLN A 59 9.78 23.38 -2.58
N HIS A 60 9.95 22.81 -1.39
CA HIS A 60 9.63 23.46 -0.11
C HIS A 60 10.85 23.66 0.80
N ASN A 61 12.02 23.96 0.21
CA ASN A 61 13.25 24.28 0.95
C ASN A 61 13.68 23.19 1.95
N ASP A 62 13.73 21.94 1.49
CA ASP A 62 14.10 20.77 2.31
C ASP A 62 13.13 20.40 3.44
N ASN A 63 11.96 21.04 3.50
CA ASN A 63 10.93 20.67 4.47
C ASN A 63 10.10 19.50 3.95
N VAL A 64 9.79 18.58 4.85
CA VAL A 64 8.91 17.43 4.58
C VAL A 64 7.51 17.71 5.12
N PRO A 65 6.46 17.07 4.59
CA PRO A 65 5.10 17.23 5.10
C PRO A 65 4.99 16.84 6.60
N THR A 66 4.13 17.51 7.36
CA THR A 66 3.69 17.03 8.68
C THR A 66 2.96 15.71 8.51
N LEU A 67 2.92 14.89 9.56
CA LEU A 67 1.98 13.80 9.60
C LEU A 67 0.52 14.27 9.54
N ALA A 68 0.19 15.37 10.23
CA ALA A 68 -1.16 15.90 10.33
C ALA A 68 -1.73 16.36 8.98
N ASP A 69 -0.90 17.00 8.15
CA ASP A 69 -1.32 17.55 6.87
C ASP A 69 -0.80 16.73 5.69
N PHE A 70 -0.29 15.51 5.93
CA PHE A 70 0.36 14.69 4.90
C PHE A 70 -0.52 14.49 3.67
N GLU A 71 -1.79 14.11 3.88
CA GLU A 71 -2.73 13.87 2.79
C GLU A 71 -2.99 15.14 1.98
N ASP A 72 -3.20 16.27 2.64
CA ASP A 72 -3.44 17.55 1.98
C ASP A 72 -2.18 18.03 1.25
N ALA A 73 -1.01 17.93 1.88
CA ALA A 73 0.28 18.27 1.29
C ALA A 73 0.59 17.48 0.01
N MET A 74 0.13 16.23 -0.07
CA MET A 74 0.29 15.40 -1.28
C MET A 74 -0.80 15.64 -2.32
N THR A 75 -2.05 15.87 -1.90
CA THR A 75 -3.22 15.90 -2.81
C THR A 75 -3.67 17.28 -3.27
N MET A 76 -3.19 18.34 -2.61
CA MET A 76 -3.53 19.72 -2.92
C MET A 76 -2.28 20.51 -3.37
N CYS A 77 -2.51 21.73 -3.85
CA CYS A 77 -1.46 22.65 -4.22
C CYS A 77 -1.03 23.51 -3.03
N SER A 78 0.23 23.90 -3.03
CA SER A 78 0.85 24.76 -2.02
C SER A 78 1.72 25.85 -2.65
N ASN A 79 2.09 26.83 -1.86
CA ASN A 79 3.05 27.87 -2.20
C ASN A 79 4.42 27.56 -1.53
N ALA A 80 5.42 28.44 -1.59
CA ALA A 80 6.68 28.23 -0.84
C ALA A 80 6.63 28.82 0.59
N ALA A 81 5.48 29.31 1.05
CA ALA A 81 5.32 29.96 2.34
C ALA A 81 5.25 28.90 3.44
N LEU A 82 6.16 29.03 4.40
CA LEU A 82 6.20 28.22 5.60
C LEU A 82 5.29 28.86 6.66
N SER A 83 4.60 28.01 7.40
CA SER A 83 3.73 28.33 8.51
C SER A 83 4.27 27.66 9.77
N GLY A 84 4.35 28.42 10.86
CA GLY A 84 4.72 27.88 12.17
C GLY A 84 5.95 26.97 12.13
N ASP A 85 5.84 25.77 12.70
CA ASP A 85 6.90 24.78 12.95
C ASP A 85 7.59 24.18 11.71
N GLY A 86 7.66 24.90 10.57
CA GLY A 86 8.48 24.53 9.41
C GLY A 86 7.73 23.82 8.29
N TYR A 87 6.40 23.85 8.29
CA TYR A 87 5.58 23.20 7.27
C TYR A 87 4.94 24.21 6.32
N VAL A 88 4.63 23.79 5.10
CA VAL A 88 4.09 24.70 4.09
C VAL A 88 2.56 24.69 4.09
N GLU A 89 1.97 25.88 4.06
CA GLU A 89 0.52 26.07 4.00
C GLU A 89 -0.07 25.50 2.70
N VAL A 90 -1.10 24.67 2.86
CA VAL A 90 -1.83 24.03 1.76
C VAL A 90 -3.08 24.86 1.47
N GLU A 91 -3.12 25.51 0.31
CA GLU A 91 -4.06 26.63 0.10
C GLU A 91 -5.11 26.41 -1.01
N GLY A 92 -5.10 25.26 -1.71
CA GLY A 92 -6.21 24.89 -2.60
C GLY A 92 -5.84 23.95 -3.74
N ARG A 93 -6.69 23.90 -4.79
CA ARG A 93 -6.46 23.10 -6.01
C ARG A 93 -6.10 23.94 -7.24
N ASP A 94 -6.01 25.26 -7.10
CA ASP A 94 -5.72 26.16 -8.21
C ASP A 94 -4.22 26.36 -8.40
N LYS A 95 -3.68 25.77 -9.47
CA LYS A 95 -2.25 25.85 -9.79
C LYS A 95 -1.82 27.24 -10.29
N ALA A 96 -2.76 28.08 -10.72
CA ALA A 96 -2.43 29.44 -11.15
C ALA A 96 -2.08 30.35 -9.97
N VAL A 97 -2.64 30.06 -8.79
CA VAL A 97 -2.38 30.78 -7.54
C VAL A 97 -1.28 30.08 -6.73
N TYR A 98 -1.28 28.74 -6.72
CA TYR A 98 -0.35 27.93 -5.95
C TYR A 98 0.53 27.09 -6.89
N PRO A 99 1.80 27.48 -7.12
CA PRO A 99 2.61 26.92 -8.19
C PRO A 99 3.08 25.47 -7.94
N TYR A 100 3.09 25.01 -6.68
CA TYR A 100 3.57 23.69 -6.30
C TYR A 100 2.42 22.71 -6.05
N GLY A 101 2.67 21.43 -6.32
CA GLY A 101 1.63 20.39 -6.24
C GLY A 101 0.54 20.47 -7.34
N PRO A 102 -0.51 19.64 -7.23
CA PRO A 102 -0.59 18.50 -6.32
C PRO A 102 0.38 17.41 -6.77
N TYR A 103 1.04 16.77 -5.82
CA TYR A 103 2.00 15.72 -6.11
C TYR A 103 1.28 14.41 -6.44
N MET A 104 0.10 14.21 -5.89
CA MET A 104 -0.70 13.00 -6.05
C MET A 104 -2.15 13.36 -6.27
N GLN A 105 -2.90 12.56 -7.03
CA GLN A 105 -4.35 12.73 -7.10
C GLN A 105 -5.05 12.07 -5.92
N ILE A 106 -4.49 10.95 -5.44
CA ILE A 106 -4.99 10.19 -4.30
C ILE A 106 -3.87 9.33 -3.73
N LEU A 107 -3.84 9.14 -2.42
CA LEU A 107 -2.92 8.21 -1.77
C LEU A 107 -3.26 6.77 -2.17
N PRO A 108 -2.27 5.94 -2.55
CA PRO A 108 -2.51 4.54 -2.90
C PRO A 108 -3.06 3.76 -1.70
N VAL A 109 -3.85 2.73 -1.98
CA VAL A 109 -4.28 1.76 -0.95
C VAL A 109 -3.14 0.81 -0.67
N ASN A 110 -2.98 0.48 0.60
CA ASN A 110 -2.19 -0.68 1.01
C ASN A 110 -2.95 -1.96 0.58
N PRO A 111 -2.34 -2.84 -0.25
CA PRO A 111 -2.97 -4.08 -0.75
C PRO A 111 -3.25 -5.16 0.31
N TRP A 112 -2.71 -5.05 1.53
CA TRP A 112 -2.86 -6.04 2.59
C TRP A 112 -4.00 -5.72 3.55
N ASN A 113 -4.18 -4.45 3.92
CA ASN A 113 -5.24 -4.03 4.85
C ASN A 113 -6.31 -3.12 4.22
N ASN A 114 -6.16 -2.78 2.93
CA ASN A 114 -7.08 -1.94 2.16
C ASN A 114 -7.30 -0.54 2.77
N GLN A 115 -6.33 -0.05 3.54
CA GLN A 115 -6.33 1.28 4.13
C GLN A 115 -5.49 2.25 3.27
N ARG A 116 -5.80 3.55 3.35
CA ARG A 116 -5.03 4.63 2.72
C ARG A 116 -4.34 5.55 3.73
N GLY A 117 -4.76 5.48 4.99
CA GLY A 117 -4.31 6.39 6.03
C GLY A 117 -2.80 6.31 6.24
N VAL A 118 -2.24 7.42 6.68
CA VAL A 118 -0.82 7.55 7.01
C VAL A 118 -0.72 7.84 8.51
N ALA A 119 0.14 7.11 9.21
CA ALA A 119 0.38 7.31 10.63
C ALA A 119 1.86 7.24 10.98
N ALA A 120 2.23 7.70 12.17
CA ALA A 120 3.55 7.45 12.74
C ALA A 120 3.74 5.95 13.04
N ALA A 121 4.99 5.55 13.28
CA ALA A 121 5.31 4.19 13.69
C ALA A 121 4.49 3.76 14.93
N GLY A 122 3.95 2.54 14.89
CA GLY A 122 3.08 2.00 15.95
C GLY A 122 1.60 2.44 15.87
N GLY A 123 1.20 3.23 14.88
CA GLY A 123 -0.21 3.53 14.62
C GLY A 123 -0.96 2.33 14.04
N ALA A 124 -1.92 1.77 14.78
CA ALA A 124 -2.69 0.60 14.30
C ALA A 124 -3.70 0.97 13.20
N ASN A 125 -3.89 0.06 12.24
CA ASN A 125 -4.89 0.11 11.16
C ASN A 125 -4.69 1.24 10.13
N ASN A 126 -3.44 1.57 9.80
CA ASN A 126 -3.15 2.56 8.77
C ASN A 126 -2.68 1.88 7.48
N GLY A 127 -2.72 2.58 6.36
CA GLY A 127 -2.16 2.04 5.11
C GLY A 127 -0.63 2.10 5.14
N TRP A 128 -0.09 3.22 5.62
CA TRP A 128 1.32 3.56 5.49
C TRP A 128 1.86 4.15 6.80
N ILE A 129 3.14 3.90 7.07
CA ILE A 129 3.86 4.42 8.24
C ILE A 129 4.85 5.48 7.81
N TYR A 130 4.64 6.73 8.23
CA TYR A 130 5.44 7.89 7.86
C TYR A 130 6.24 8.41 9.05
N ASP A 131 7.53 8.62 8.80
CA ASP A 131 8.42 9.32 9.72
C ASP A 131 8.57 10.77 9.27
N GLN A 132 8.05 11.69 10.08
CA GLN A 132 8.08 13.12 9.80
C GLN A 132 9.45 13.78 10.03
N ASP A 133 10.35 13.12 10.76
CA ASP A 133 11.70 13.67 11.02
C ASP A 133 12.63 13.37 9.83
N THR A 134 12.46 12.21 9.19
CA THR A 134 13.29 11.78 8.06
C THR A 134 12.61 11.93 6.70
N GLY A 135 11.28 12.05 6.67
CA GLY A 135 10.48 11.98 5.45
C GLY A 135 10.36 10.55 4.88
N ALA A 136 10.80 9.53 5.63
CA ALA A 136 10.76 8.15 5.18
C ALA A 136 9.32 7.60 5.25
N MET A 137 8.98 6.79 4.24
CA MET A 137 7.66 6.17 4.10
C MET A 137 7.83 4.65 4.05
N TYR A 138 7.10 3.97 4.92
CA TYR A 138 7.08 2.52 5.06
C TYR A 138 5.66 1.97 4.92
N LEU A 139 5.57 0.68 4.70
CA LEU A 139 4.32 -0.06 4.67
C LEU A 139 3.87 -0.38 6.11
N ASP A 140 2.59 -0.19 6.39
CA ASP A 140 1.97 -0.81 7.57
C ASP A 140 1.73 -2.31 7.29
N ALA A 141 2.53 -3.15 7.94
CA ALA A 141 2.47 -4.61 7.86
C ALA A 141 1.84 -5.25 9.10
N THR A 142 1.14 -4.50 9.96
CA THR A 142 0.51 -5.04 11.19
C THR A 142 -0.53 -6.13 10.95
N CYS A 143 -1.00 -6.29 9.72
CA CYS A 143 -1.89 -7.36 9.30
C CYS A 143 -1.18 -8.63 8.82
N LEU A 144 0.15 -8.63 8.76
CA LEU A 144 0.97 -9.80 8.44
C LEU A 144 1.47 -10.42 9.74
N ASP A 145 1.30 -11.72 9.89
CA ASP A 145 1.77 -12.45 11.07
C ASP A 145 3.21 -12.95 10.84
N ASP A 146 4.10 -12.73 11.81
CA ASP A 146 5.54 -13.05 11.68
C ASP A 146 5.83 -14.54 11.45
N GLU A 147 4.92 -15.43 11.88
CA GLU A 147 5.08 -16.88 11.74
C GLU A 147 4.57 -17.41 10.39
N ASP A 148 3.39 -16.97 9.95
CA ASP A 148 2.74 -17.49 8.73
C ASP A 148 3.19 -16.75 7.46
N ASP A 149 3.57 -15.47 7.57
CA ASP A 149 3.95 -14.60 6.45
C ASP A 149 5.46 -14.28 6.41
N ALA A 150 6.29 -15.05 7.11
CA ALA A 150 7.74 -14.81 7.24
C ALA A 150 8.45 -14.57 5.88
N ALA A 151 8.07 -15.30 4.84
CA ALA A 151 8.64 -15.14 3.50
C ALA A 151 8.24 -13.80 2.84
N VAL A 152 7.00 -13.36 3.06
CA VAL A 152 6.49 -12.07 2.59
C VAL A 152 7.23 -10.95 3.31
N LEU A 153 7.33 -11.03 4.63
CA LEU A 153 8.04 -10.05 5.45
C LEU A 153 9.52 -9.94 5.04
N ALA A 154 10.20 -11.06 4.80
CA ALA A 154 11.57 -11.06 4.31
C ALA A 154 11.71 -10.33 2.95
N SER A 155 10.77 -10.55 2.02
CA SER A 155 10.78 -9.87 0.72
C SER A 155 10.56 -8.36 0.83
N LEU A 156 9.71 -7.94 1.78
CA LEU A 156 9.45 -6.52 2.05
C LEU A 156 10.61 -5.83 2.77
N LYS A 157 11.25 -6.51 3.74
CA LYS A 157 12.47 -6.03 4.39
C LYS A 157 13.61 -5.84 3.39
N ALA A 158 13.80 -6.77 2.44
CA ALA A 158 14.81 -6.64 1.38
C ALA A 158 14.55 -5.45 0.46
N GLY A 159 13.28 -5.07 0.27
CA GLY A 159 12.87 -3.88 -0.48
C GLY A 159 12.86 -2.58 0.33
N ASP A 160 13.39 -2.59 1.56
CA ASP A 160 13.37 -1.45 2.49
C ASP A 160 11.94 -0.91 2.74
N ALA A 161 10.94 -1.79 2.63
CA ALA A 161 9.53 -1.41 2.68
C ALA A 161 8.97 -1.37 4.10
N LEU A 162 9.66 -1.96 5.07
CA LEU A 162 9.24 -2.03 6.48
C LEU A 162 10.12 -1.10 7.32
N VAL A 163 9.54 -0.59 8.40
CA VAL A 163 10.30 0.18 9.40
C VAL A 163 11.42 -0.71 9.94
N PRO A 164 12.67 -0.22 10.04
CA PRO A 164 13.73 -0.98 10.68
C PRO A 164 13.32 -1.29 12.13
N GLU A 165 13.40 -2.56 12.52
CA GLU A 165 13.25 -2.92 13.93
C GLU A 165 14.41 -2.26 14.69
N GLU A 166 14.09 -1.37 15.63
CA GLU A 166 15.11 -0.84 16.54
C GLU A 166 15.74 -2.05 17.24
N GLU A 167 17.05 -2.26 17.06
CA GLU A 167 17.77 -3.22 17.91
C GLU A 167 17.68 -2.70 19.33
N GLU A 168 16.77 -3.27 20.14
CA GLU A 168 16.75 -3.06 21.58
C GLU A 168 18.13 -3.47 22.14
N GLY A 169 18.93 -2.45 22.48
CA GLY A 169 20.22 -2.58 23.16
C GLY A 169 20.09 -2.54 24.68
#